data_AF-A0A1F9A6E8-F1
#
_entry.id   AF-A0A1F9A6E8-F1
#
_cell.length_a   1.000
_cell.length_b   1.000
_cell.length_c   1.000
_cell.angle_alpha   90.00
_cell.angle_beta   90.00
_cell.angle_gamma   90.00
#
_symmetry.space_group_name_H-M   'P 1'
#
loop_
_entity.id
_entity.type
_entity.pdbx_description
1 polymer ?
#
loop_
_entity_poly.entity_id
_entity_poly.type
_entity_poly.pdbx_seq_one_letter_code
_entity_poly.pdbx_strand_id
1 'polypeptide(L)'
;MLLRFLSFVILSYLFFAILKFLLSWGKRQRGLRSQERSTETEEMVLDPQCRSYLAKDEAILRSGRYFCSDECAKVYLARGKENNEGAGMKDREGGTSL
;
A
#
# COMPACT_ATOMS: atom_id res chain seq x y z
N MET A 1 -29.05 8.84 6.17
CA MET A 1 -27.72 8.58 6.78
C MET A 1 -27.03 7.35 6.15
N LEU A 2 -27.71 6.21 5.94
CA LEU A 2 -27.11 5.04 5.26
C LEU A 2 -26.69 5.26 3.79
N LEU A 3 -27.49 5.98 3.00
CA LEU A 3 -27.16 6.26 1.58
C LEU A 3 -25.83 7.03 1.42
N ARG A 4 -25.53 7.93 2.37
CA ARG A 4 -24.27 8.69 2.40
C ARG A 4 -23.09 7.76 2.72
N PHE A 5 -23.26 6.83 3.66
CA PHE A 5 -22.22 5.83 3.97
C PHE A 5 -21.95 4.89 2.79
N LEU A 6 -23.01 4.43 2.12
CA LEU A 6 -22.89 3.54 0.96
C LEU A 6 -22.14 4.21 -0.18
N SER A 7 -22.39 5.51 -0.42
CA SER A 7 -21.62 6.28 -1.42
C SER A 7 -20.13 6.36 -1.09
N PHE A 8 -19.73 6.50 0.18
CA PHE A 8 -18.31 6.53 0.57
C PHE A 8 -17.60 5.20 0.32
N VAL A 9 -18.25 4.08 0.64
CA VAL A 9 -17.70 2.74 0.39
C VAL A 9 -17.52 2.50 -1.11
N ILE A 10 -18.51 2.87 -1.92
CA ILE A 10 -18.45 2.75 -3.37
C ILE A 10 -17.36 3.67 -3.96
N LEU A 11 -17.25 4.92 -3.50
CA LEU A 11 -16.19 5.83 -3.96
C LEU A 11 -14.80 5.29 -3.63
N SER A 12 -14.60 4.79 -2.41
CA SER A 12 -13.32 4.19 -2.01
C SER A 12 -12.97 2.98 -2.86
N TYR A 13 -13.96 2.13 -3.17
CA TYR A 13 -13.77 0.99 -4.04
C TYR A 13 -13.43 1.40 -5.47
N LEU A 14 -14.16 2.37 -6.04
CA LEU A 14 -13.89 2.91 -7.37
C LEU A 14 -12.49 3.52 -7.45
N PHE A 15 -12.11 4.31 -6.46
CA PHE A 15 -10.79 4.94 -6.42
C PHE A 15 -9.67 3.90 -6.43
N PHE A 16 -9.82 2.84 -5.62
CA PHE A 16 -8.89 1.72 -5.61
C PHE A 16 -8.86 0.96 -6.95
N ALA A 17 -10.03 0.75 -7.58
CA ALA A 17 -10.14 0.09 -8.88
C ALA A 17 -9.48 0.91 -10.01
N ILE A 18 -9.66 2.23 -10.00
CA ILE A 18 -9.06 3.16 -10.98
C ILE A 18 -7.54 3.17 -10.82
N LEU A 19 -7.03 3.27 -9.58
CA LEU A 19 -5.60 3.12 -9.30
C LEU A 19 -5.07 1.79 -9.86
N LYS A 20 -5.75 0.67 -9.60
CA LYS A 20 -5.38 -0.64 -10.15
C LYS A 20 -5.32 -0.63 -11.68
N PHE A 21 -6.27 0.04 -12.33
CA PHE A 21 -6.34 0.12 -13.79
C PHE A 21 -5.21 0.98 -14.37
N LEU A 22 -4.94 2.16 -13.80
CA LEU A 22 -3.84 3.03 -14.24
C LEU A 22 -2.48 2.37 -14.05
N LEU A 23 -2.23 1.73 -12.89
CA LEU A 23 -0.99 0.99 -12.66
C LEU A 23 -0.84 -0.19 -13.62
N SER A 24 -1.93 -0.91 -13.90
CA SER A 24 -1.93 -2.00 -14.89
C SER A 24 -1.69 -1.51 -16.31
N TRP A 25 -2.11 -0.28 -16.64
CA TRP A 25 -1.89 0.32 -17.96
C TRP A 25 -0.44 0.75 -18.15
N GLY A 26 0.21 1.29 -17.11
CA GLY A 26 1.63 1.62 -17.13
C GLY A 26 2.56 0.42 -17.37
N LYS A 27 2.13 -0.80 -16.99
CA LYS A 27 2.86 -2.06 -17.23
C LYS A 27 2.90 -2.45 -18.71
N ARG A 28 1.83 -2.19 -19.48
CA ARG A 28 1.72 -2.65 -20.88
C ARG A 28 2.72 -1.98 -21.83
N GLN A 29 3.24 -0.80 -21.48
CA GLN A 29 4.23 -0.10 -22.30
C GLN A 29 5.69 -0.47 -21.98
N ARG A 30 5.98 -1.11 -20.83
CA ARG A 30 7.35 -1.55 -20.48
C ARG A 30 7.63 -3.02 -20.83
N GLY A 31 6.60 -3.84 -21.00
CA GLY A 31 6.72 -5.23 -21.44
C GLY A 31 7.29 -5.42 -22.84
N LEU A 32 7.23 -4.40 -23.72
CA LEU A 32 7.85 -4.46 -25.05
C LEU A 32 9.39 -4.48 -25.02
N ARG A 33 10.02 -4.17 -23.88
CA ARG A 33 11.49 -4.23 -23.73
C ARG A 33 12.00 -5.50 -23.03
N SER A 34 11.11 -6.35 -22.51
CA SER A 34 11.48 -7.54 -21.74
C SER A 34 11.17 -8.87 -22.42
N GLN A 35 10.73 -8.86 -23.68
CA GLN A 35 10.41 -10.08 -24.42
C GLN A 35 11.66 -10.91 -24.79
N GLU A 36 12.88 -10.42 -24.51
CA GLU A 36 14.13 -11.14 -24.82
C GLU A 36 14.69 -11.96 -23.64
N ARG A 37 14.23 -11.76 -22.41
CA ARG A 37 14.71 -12.55 -21.26
C ARG A 37 13.66 -13.56 -20.79
N SER A 38 13.83 -14.76 -21.32
CA SER A 38 13.86 -16.02 -20.59
C SER A 38 12.71 -16.35 -19.65
N THR A 39 12.20 -17.55 -19.87
CA THR A 39 11.43 -18.47 -19.02
C THR A 39 12.05 -18.72 -17.63
N GLU A 40 12.44 -17.69 -16.89
CA GLU A 40 12.77 -17.77 -15.47
C GLU A 40 11.54 -17.37 -14.67
N THR A 41 11.21 -18.17 -13.67
CA THR A 41 10.09 -17.94 -12.77
C THR A 41 10.31 -16.60 -12.06
N GLU A 42 9.65 -15.54 -12.54
CA GLU A 42 9.73 -14.21 -11.93
C GLU A 42 9.34 -14.32 -10.44
N GLU A 43 10.24 -13.92 -9.56
CA GLU A 43 10.00 -13.96 -8.11
C GLU A 43 8.86 -13.01 -7.77
N MET A 44 7.73 -13.55 -7.32
CA MET A 44 6.55 -12.75 -6.99
C MET A 44 6.63 -12.29 -5.53
N VAL A 45 6.50 -10.99 -5.31
CA VAL A 45 6.49 -10.34 -3.99
C VAL A 45 5.11 -9.75 -3.70
N LEU A 46 4.74 -9.71 -2.42
CA LEU A 46 3.44 -9.20 -1.97
C LEU A 46 3.56 -7.75 -1.49
N ASP A 47 2.75 -6.86 -2.05
CA ASP A 47 2.59 -5.50 -1.54
C ASP A 47 1.83 -5.52 -0.19
N PRO A 48 2.39 -4.95 0.89
CA PRO A 48 1.81 -5.08 2.21
C PRO A 48 0.70 -4.04 2.53
N GLN A 49 0.40 -3.08 1.64
CA GLN A 49 -0.80 -2.23 1.74
C GLN A 49 -2.00 -2.81 1.04
N CYS A 50 -1.84 -3.14 -0.24
CA CYS A 50 -2.96 -3.53 -1.09
C CYS A 50 -3.09 -5.05 -1.22
N ARG A 51 -2.11 -5.81 -0.72
CA ARG A 51 -2.03 -7.28 -0.83
C ARG A 51 -2.06 -7.77 -2.27
N SER A 52 -1.46 -7.00 -3.18
CA SER A 52 -1.28 -7.42 -4.57
C SER A 52 0.06 -8.14 -4.74
N TYR A 53 0.05 -9.27 -5.43
CA TYR A 53 1.27 -9.94 -5.88
C TYR A 53 1.79 -9.28 -7.17
N LEU A 54 3.10 -9.07 -7.25
CA LEU A 54 3.78 -8.47 -8.39
C LEU A 54 5.21 -9.00 -8.51
N ALA A 55 5.77 -8.98 -9.71
CA ALA A 55 7.15 -9.41 -9.94
C ALA A 55 8.14 -8.50 -9.20
N LYS A 56 9.12 -9.08 -8.53
CA LYS A 56 10.13 -8.37 -7.73
C LYS A 56 10.89 -7.32 -8.54
N ASP A 57 11.13 -7.59 -9.82
CA ASP A 57 11.83 -6.69 -10.74
C ASP A 57 11.01 -5.44 -11.07
N GLU A 58 9.67 -5.52 -10.95
CA GLU A 58 8.76 -4.38 -11.11
C GLU A 58 8.46 -3.66 -9.79
N ALA A 59 8.90 -4.22 -8.66
CA ALA A 59 8.55 -3.75 -7.33
C ALA A 59 9.37 -2.53 -6.90
N ILE A 60 8.73 -1.58 -6.22
CA ILE A 60 9.43 -0.46 -5.59
C ILE A 60 9.87 -0.88 -4.19
N LEU A 61 11.18 -0.96 -3.95
CA LEU A 61 11.73 -1.23 -2.63
C LEU A 61 11.80 0.07 -1.80
N ARG A 62 11.07 0.12 -0.68
CA ARG A 62 11.11 1.20 0.31
C ARG A 62 11.16 0.63 1.72
N SER A 63 12.11 1.08 2.53
CA SER A 63 12.23 0.66 3.94
C SER A 63 12.22 -0.87 4.13
N GLY A 64 12.89 -1.60 3.23
CA GLY A 64 12.97 -3.07 3.27
C GLY A 64 11.70 -3.82 2.85
N ARG A 65 10.70 -3.13 2.27
CA ARG A 65 9.45 -3.74 1.79
C ARG A 65 9.19 -3.39 0.33
N TYR A 66 8.54 -4.30 -0.38
CA TYR A 66 8.19 -4.16 -1.79
C TYR A 66 6.78 -3.59 -1.96
N PHE A 67 6.62 -2.63 -2.87
CA PHE A 67 5.36 -1.95 -3.12
C PHE A 67 5.04 -1.86 -4.61
N CYS A 68 3.75 -1.82 -4.94
CA CYS A 68 3.26 -1.65 -6.30
C CYS A 68 3.32 -0.20 -6.80
N SER A 69 3.41 0.78 -5.88
CA SER A 69 3.48 2.22 -6.16
C SER A 69 4.12 2.99 -5.01
N ASP A 70 4.63 4.19 -5.32
CA ASP A 70 5.15 5.12 -4.31
C ASP A 70 4.03 5.56 -3.35
N GLU A 71 2.80 5.67 -3.82
CA GLU A 71 1.62 6.00 -3.03
C GLU A 71 1.33 4.91 -1.99
N CYS A 72 1.36 3.63 -2.40
CA CYS A 72 1.24 2.52 -1.45
C CYS A 72 2.37 2.54 -0.42
N ALA A 73 3.61 2.80 -0.83
CA ALA A 73 4.71 2.96 0.11
C ALA A 73 4.48 4.12 1.10
N LYS A 74 4.07 5.29 0.62
CA LYS A 74 3.79 6.47 1.46
C LYS A 74 2.69 6.19 2.48
N VAL A 75 1.55 5.62 2.05
CA VAL A 75 0.44 5.29 2.95
C VAL A 75 0.84 4.23 3.96
N TYR A 76 1.60 3.21 3.55
CA TYR A 76 2.14 2.19 4.47
C TYR A 76 2.98 2.83 5.57
N LEU A 77 3.95 3.65 5.15
CA LEU A 77 4.96 4.21 6.03
C LEU A 77 4.37 5.29 6.93
N ALA A 78 3.37 6.06 6.46
CA ALA A 78 2.66 7.04 7.27
C ALA A 78 1.91 6.37 8.44
N ARG A 79 1.17 5.27 8.18
CA ARG A 79 0.50 4.49 9.24
C ARG A 79 1.47 3.94 10.27
N GLY A 80 2.67 3.54 9.85
CA GLY A 80 3.71 3.05 10.76
C GLY A 80 4.29 4.11 11.70
N LYS A 81 4.18 5.40 11.33
CA LYS A 81 4.62 6.54 12.17
C LYS A 81 3.58 6.90 13.23
N GLU A 82 2.30 6.96 12.85
CA GLU A 82 1.20 7.25 13.79
C GLU A 82 1.11 6.21 14.93
N ASN A 83 1.38 4.95 14.63
CA ASN A 83 1.42 3.88 15.63
C ASN A 83 2.59 4.02 16.64
N ASN A 84 3.64 4.79 16.33
CA ASN A 84 4.72 5.11 17.26
C ASN A 84 4.44 6.38 18.07
N GLU A 85 3.60 7.28 17.58
CA GLU A 85 3.23 8.54 18.27
C GLU A 85 2.06 8.33 19.26
N GLY A 86 1.27 7.26 19.11
CA GLY A 86 0.26 6.83 20.09
C GLY A 86 0.82 6.12 21.33
N ALA A 87 2.14 5.91 21.43
CA ALA A 87 2.81 5.24 22.56
C ALA A 87 3.45 6.22 23.57
N GLY A 88 3.08 7.51 23.52
CA GLY A 88 3.61 8.56 24.40
C GLY A 88 2.56 9.31 25.22
N MET A 89 1.46 8.66 25.61
CA MET A 89 0.47 9.25 26.51
C MET A 89 -0.03 8.19 27.51
N LYS A 90 0.86 7.75 28.40
CA LYS A 90 0.50 6.78 29.45
C LYS A 90 1.30 7.01 30.73
N ASP A 91 1.27 8.24 31.22
CA ASP A 91 1.76 8.56 32.54
C ASP A 91 1.01 9.79 33.09
N ARG A 92 0.20 9.50 34.11
CA ARG A 92 -0.18 10.35 35.25
C ARG A 92 -1.68 10.45 35.47
N GLU A 93 -2.30 9.34 35.86
CA GLU A 93 -3.37 9.37 36.87
C GLU A 93 -3.12 8.25 37.88
N GLY A 94 -2.35 8.59 38.90
CA GLY A 94 -2.04 7.75 40.05
C GLY A 94 -1.74 8.61 41.27
N GLY A 95 -2.77 8.81 42.10
CA GLY A 95 -2.69 8.92 43.56
C GLY A 95 -2.07 10.17 44.20
N THR A 96 -2.91 11.02 44.79
CA THR A 96 -2.72 11.70 46.10
C THR A 96 -4.12 12.26 46.46
N SER A 97 -4.95 11.73 47.36
CA SER A 97 -4.78 11.49 48.80
C SER A 97 -4.26 12.72 49.55
N LEU A 98 -5.14 13.69 49.81
CA LEU A 98 -5.28 14.41 51.09
C LEU A 98 -6.50 15.34 51.05
#